data_AF-A0A9D5W1J9-F1
#
_entry.id   AF-A0A9D5W1J9-F1
#
_cell.length_a   1.000
_cell.length_b   1.000
_cell.length_c   1.000
_cell.angle_alpha   90.00
_cell.angle_beta   90.00
_cell.angle_gamma   90.00
#
_symmetry.space_group_name_H-M   'P 1'
#
loop_
_entity.id
_entity.type
_entity.pdbx_description
1 polymer ?
#
loop_
_entity_poly.entity_id
_entity_poly.type
_entity_poly.pdbx_seq_one_letter_code
_entity_poly.pdbx_strand_id
1 'polypeptide(L)'
;MNNINQKIIILILSLFLLNCGSPLPVYTSVQKGILANNQEGNKSFYYGDYDDALSHFNEALKLALSVENFNSIAISQINIAMVYRKMGEKTKASQCIDTIISSTNNTYSKSNIYSAELLKIMLLMDDNDYLNATSLSYKALSHCNEIKCNSSGTIYNILTRISLFNKDGQSALSNAAIALKSNMKNEEKNETANSYRLQGDAYMLNNDFIKAIESYKQALTIDKTLDITEKIFNDLMGIGNGFYNQGKHSDALQFFERAHTVSINSNVTKEIEDSNSMIEKCKASL
;
A
#
# COMPACT_ATOMS: atom_id res chain seq x y z
N MET A 1 75.12 -1.89 -1.23
CA MET A 1 75.38 -3.33 -1.03
C MET A 1 74.71 -3.76 0.26
N ASN A 2 73.80 -4.74 0.15
CA ASN A 2 73.31 -5.68 1.15
C ASN A 2 72.66 -5.13 2.44
N ASN A 3 71.35 -5.32 2.63
CA ASN A 3 70.70 -6.53 3.19
C ASN A 3 71.07 -6.72 4.67
N ILE A 4 70.21 -7.04 5.64
CA ILE A 4 68.80 -7.43 5.75
C ILE A 4 68.63 -7.72 7.27
N ASN A 5 67.44 -7.50 7.86
CA ASN A 5 66.92 -8.12 9.10
C ASN A 5 67.60 -7.75 10.46
N GLN A 6 66.92 -7.66 11.62
CA GLN A 6 65.59 -8.13 12.04
C GLN A 6 65.20 -7.51 13.40
N LYS A 7 63.89 -7.21 13.57
CA LYS A 7 63.07 -7.21 14.83
C LYS A 7 63.40 -6.11 15.87
N ILE A 8 62.46 -5.43 16.53
CA ILE A 8 61.27 -5.88 17.27
C ILE A 8 60.22 -4.75 17.37
N ILE A 9 58.98 -5.10 16.99
CA ILE A 9 57.63 -4.68 17.42
C ILE A 9 57.54 -3.59 18.50
N ILE A 10 56.93 -2.43 18.17
CA ILE A 10 55.92 -1.76 19.02
C ILE A 10 54.78 -1.28 18.12
N LEU A 11 53.61 -1.85 18.38
CA LEU A 11 52.34 -1.63 17.68
C LEU A 11 51.73 -0.32 18.18
N ILE A 12 51.79 0.77 17.41
CA ILE A 12 50.95 1.96 17.66
C ILE A 12 49.71 1.82 16.78
N LEU A 13 48.75 1.05 17.30
CA LEU A 13 47.40 0.93 16.76
C LEU A 13 46.50 1.81 17.62
N SER A 14 46.43 3.09 17.28
CA SER A 14 45.46 4.01 17.84
C SER A 14 44.75 4.75 16.71
N LEU A 15 44.07 3.98 15.85
CA LEU A 15 42.92 4.51 15.13
C LEU A 15 41.72 4.44 16.08
N PHE A 16 41.40 5.58 16.68
CA PHE A 16 40.09 5.83 17.26
C PHE A 16 39.03 5.77 16.16
N LEU A 17 38.52 4.56 15.89
CA LEU A 17 37.19 4.42 15.32
C LEU A 17 36.21 4.67 16.47
N LEU A 18 35.94 5.95 16.75
CA LEU A 18 34.71 6.35 17.43
C LEU A 18 33.56 6.00 16.51
N ASN A 19 33.13 4.75 16.65
CA ASN A 19 31.94 4.21 16.06
C ASN A 19 30.77 5.01 16.67
N CYS A 20 30.29 6.03 15.96
CA CYS A 20 28.99 6.65 16.21
C CYS A 20 27.88 5.66 15.83
N GLY A 21 27.87 4.48 16.46
CA GLY A 21 26.70 3.64 16.57
C GLY A 21 26.05 4.00 17.88
N SER A 22 24.93 4.72 17.84
CA SER A 22 24.03 4.81 18.98
C SER A 22 23.87 3.40 19.59
N PRO A 23 23.98 3.22 20.93
CA PRO A 23 23.80 1.90 21.50
C PRO A 23 22.45 1.35 21.03
N LEU A 24 22.46 0.13 20.50
CA LEU A 24 21.24 -0.52 20.02
C LEU A 24 20.18 -0.46 21.12
N PRO A 25 18.93 -0.14 20.79
CA PRO A 25 17.86 -0.07 21.79
C PRO A 25 17.78 -1.42 22.54
N VAL A 26 17.95 -1.37 23.86
CA VAL A 26 17.87 -2.55 24.72
C VAL A 26 16.40 -2.81 25.02
N TYR A 27 15.80 -3.76 24.31
CA TYR A 27 14.41 -4.14 24.50
C TYR A 27 14.21 -5.04 25.73
N THR A 28 13.15 -4.78 26.50
CA THR A 28 12.67 -5.68 27.56
C THR A 28 12.17 -7.01 26.96
N SER A 29 12.03 -8.04 27.79
CA SER A 29 11.44 -9.33 27.36
C SER A 29 10.04 -9.15 26.76
N VAL A 30 9.21 -8.30 27.38
CA VAL A 30 7.87 -7.97 26.88
C VAL A 30 7.92 -7.28 25.52
N GLN A 31 8.81 -6.28 25.36
CA GLN A 31 8.97 -5.58 24.07
C GLN A 31 9.44 -6.54 22.96
N LYS A 32 10.36 -7.46 23.25
CA LYS A 32 10.77 -8.50 22.30
C LYS A 32 9.60 -9.40 21.92
N GLY A 33 8.77 -9.81 22.89
CA GLY A 33 7.57 -10.61 22.64
C GLY A 33 6.53 -9.90 21.77
N ILE A 34 6.30 -8.60 21.99
CA ILE A 34 5.40 -7.78 21.15
C ILE A 34 5.92 -7.72 19.70
N LEU A 35 7.22 -7.46 19.51
CA LEU A 35 7.82 -7.37 18.18
C LEU A 35 7.76 -8.70 17.44
N ALA A 36 8.11 -9.81 18.12
CA ALA A 36 8.07 -11.14 17.53
C ALA A 36 6.66 -11.54 17.09
N ASN A 37 5.65 -11.33 17.94
CA ASN A 37 4.27 -11.61 17.59
C ASN A 37 3.77 -10.72 16.44
N ASN A 38 4.13 -9.44 16.42
CA ASN A 38 3.78 -8.58 15.28
C ASN A 38 4.43 -9.04 13.97
N GLN A 39 5.66 -9.55 14.02
CA GLN A 39 6.35 -10.08 12.83
C GLN A 39 5.67 -11.34 12.30
N GLU A 40 5.39 -12.33 13.16
CA GLU A 40 4.69 -13.54 12.75
C GLU A 40 3.26 -13.24 12.31
N GLY A 41 2.54 -12.35 13.02
CA GLY A 41 1.21 -11.92 12.62
C GLY A 41 1.18 -11.26 11.25
N ASN A 42 2.15 -10.40 10.94
CA ASN A 42 2.28 -9.79 9.61
C ASN A 42 2.58 -10.83 8.52
N LYS A 43 3.39 -11.84 8.84
CA LYS A 43 3.71 -12.93 7.93
C LYS A 43 2.47 -13.80 7.65
N SER A 44 1.75 -14.24 8.68
CA SER A 44 0.49 -14.97 8.53
C SER A 44 -0.53 -14.15 7.73
N PHE A 45 -0.68 -12.86 8.03
CA PHE A 45 -1.57 -11.97 7.28
C PHE A 45 -1.20 -11.90 5.79
N TYR A 46 0.09 -11.81 5.47
CA TYR A 46 0.58 -11.78 4.10
C TYR A 46 0.26 -13.07 3.33
N TYR A 47 0.36 -14.23 3.98
CA TYR A 47 -0.01 -15.52 3.38
C TYR A 47 -1.51 -15.81 3.35
N GLY A 48 -2.33 -14.93 3.94
CA GLY A 48 -3.78 -15.10 4.01
C GLY A 48 -4.25 -15.97 5.18
N ASP A 49 -3.35 -16.36 6.08
CA ASP A 49 -3.63 -17.13 7.29
C ASP A 49 -4.20 -16.20 8.37
N TYR A 50 -5.43 -15.74 8.16
CA TYR A 50 -6.04 -14.69 8.97
C TYR A 50 -6.29 -15.08 10.43
N ASP A 51 -6.62 -16.35 10.71
CA ASP A 51 -6.80 -16.82 12.08
C ASP A 51 -5.47 -16.82 12.86
N ASP A 52 -4.37 -17.25 12.23
CA ASP A 52 -3.03 -17.21 12.83
C ASP A 52 -2.55 -15.77 13.01
N ALA A 53 -2.82 -14.89 12.02
CA ALA A 53 -2.52 -13.47 12.14
C ALA A 53 -3.23 -12.84 13.35
N LEU A 54 -4.54 -13.12 13.51
CA LEU A 54 -5.31 -12.68 14.68
C LEU A 54 -4.72 -13.23 15.97
N SER A 55 -4.35 -14.52 16.02
CA SER A 55 -3.75 -15.13 17.20
C SER A 55 -2.49 -14.38 17.64
N HIS A 56 -1.57 -14.14 16.72
CA HIS A 56 -0.32 -13.42 16.97
C HIS A 56 -0.56 -11.96 17.38
N PHE A 57 -1.40 -11.22 16.66
CA PHE A 57 -1.66 -9.81 17.01
C PHE A 57 -2.40 -9.68 18.35
N ASN A 58 -3.25 -10.63 18.73
CA ASN A 58 -3.89 -10.65 20.05
C ASN A 58 -2.88 -10.93 21.18
N GLU A 59 -1.90 -11.81 20.98
CA GLU A 59 -0.84 -12.01 21.97
C GLU A 59 0.05 -10.76 22.08
N ALA A 60 0.38 -10.09 20.96
CA ALA A 60 1.07 -8.80 20.98
C ALA A 60 0.26 -7.74 21.76
N LEU A 61 -1.05 -7.66 21.55
CA LEU A 61 -1.95 -6.76 22.25
C LEU A 61 -1.98 -7.05 23.76
N LYS A 62 -2.10 -8.31 24.16
CA LYS A 62 -2.09 -8.75 25.56
C LYS A 62 -0.78 -8.36 26.26
N LEU A 63 0.36 -8.59 25.61
CA LEU A 63 1.66 -8.17 26.13
C LEU A 63 1.75 -6.65 26.25
N ALA A 64 1.29 -5.90 25.24
CA ALA A 64 1.30 -4.44 25.26
C ALA A 64 0.42 -3.86 26.38
N LEU A 65 -0.74 -4.47 26.65
CA LEU A 65 -1.63 -4.12 27.76
C LEU A 65 -0.97 -4.35 29.11
N SER A 66 -0.22 -5.44 29.29
CA SER A 66 0.44 -5.78 30.57
C SER A 66 1.47 -4.75 31.05
N VAL A 67 1.94 -3.89 30.15
CA VAL A 67 2.91 -2.81 30.42
C VAL A 67 2.38 -1.44 30.02
N GLU A 68 1.07 -1.33 29.76
CA GLU A 68 0.37 -0.08 29.39
C GLU A 68 1.04 0.70 28.24
N ASN A 69 1.60 -0.02 27.26
CA ASN A 69 2.27 0.60 26.12
C ASN A 69 1.24 0.98 25.05
N PHE A 70 0.67 2.19 25.16
CA PHE A 70 -0.38 2.68 24.26
C PHE A 70 0.01 2.71 22.77
N ASN A 71 1.28 2.94 22.44
CA ASN A 71 1.75 2.87 21.05
C ASN A 71 1.65 1.44 20.50
N SER A 72 2.08 0.44 21.27
CA SER A 72 2.00 -0.97 20.87
C SER A 72 0.57 -1.52 20.92
N ILE A 73 -0.26 -1.03 21.85
CA ILE A 73 -1.70 -1.32 21.89
C ILE A 73 -2.35 -0.86 20.59
N ALA A 74 -2.14 0.40 20.19
CA ALA A 74 -2.71 0.94 18.96
C ALA A 74 -2.24 0.18 17.71
N ILE A 75 -0.94 -0.12 17.59
CA ILE A 75 -0.41 -0.91 16.47
C ILE A 75 -1.11 -2.28 16.39
N SER A 76 -1.22 -2.98 17.52
CA SER A 76 -1.84 -4.31 17.54
C SER A 76 -3.33 -4.24 17.20
N GLN A 77 -4.06 -3.25 17.71
CA GLN A 77 -5.47 -3.01 17.36
C GLN A 77 -5.67 -2.69 15.88
N ILE A 78 -4.80 -1.85 15.29
CA ILE A 78 -4.84 -1.53 13.86
C ILE A 78 -4.56 -2.78 13.02
N ASN A 79 -3.57 -3.59 13.40
CA ASN A 79 -3.27 -4.84 12.71
C ASN A 79 -4.45 -5.82 12.77
N ILE A 80 -5.05 -6.03 13.94
CA ILE A 80 -6.26 -6.85 14.12
C ILE A 80 -7.40 -6.33 13.24
N ALA A 81 -7.61 -5.03 13.20
CA ALA A 81 -8.62 -4.41 12.37
C ALA A 81 -8.38 -4.63 10.86
N MET A 82 -7.12 -4.61 10.42
CA MET A 82 -6.76 -4.95 9.04
C MET A 82 -7.11 -6.40 8.71
N VAL A 83 -6.87 -7.34 9.64
CA VAL A 83 -7.27 -8.74 9.44
C VAL A 83 -8.79 -8.86 9.33
N TYR A 84 -9.55 -8.27 10.26
CA TYR A 84 -11.01 -8.30 10.20
C TYR A 84 -11.56 -7.66 8.92
N ARG A 85 -10.97 -6.56 8.45
CA ARG A 85 -11.33 -5.97 7.16
C ARG A 85 -11.16 -6.96 6.01
N LYS A 86 -10.03 -7.68 5.97
CA LYS A 86 -9.77 -8.70 4.93
C LYS A 86 -10.71 -9.90 5.00
N MET A 87 -11.16 -10.27 6.20
CA MET A 87 -12.19 -11.30 6.41
C MET A 87 -13.61 -10.82 6.06
N GLY A 88 -13.80 -9.52 5.74
CA GLY A 88 -15.13 -8.94 5.53
C GLY A 88 -15.88 -8.58 6.81
N GLU A 89 -15.26 -8.75 7.97
CA GLU A 89 -15.80 -8.48 9.32
C GLU A 89 -15.69 -6.98 9.67
N LYS A 90 -16.28 -6.13 8.83
CA LYS A 90 -16.11 -4.66 8.87
C LYS A 90 -16.49 -4.03 10.21
N THR A 91 -17.54 -4.53 10.86
CA THR A 91 -17.96 -4.03 12.19
C THR A 91 -16.89 -4.29 13.25
N LYS A 92 -16.29 -5.48 13.28
CA LYS A 92 -15.19 -5.81 14.21
C LYS A 92 -13.97 -4.95 13.92
N ALA A 93 -13.63 -4.77 12.63
CA ALA A 93 -12.53 -3.90 12.22
C ALA A 93 -12.73 -2.46 12.73
N SER A 94 -13.94 -1.90 12.57
CA SER A 94 -14.28 -0.57 13.06
C SER A 94 -14.12 -0.45 14.57
N GLN A 95 -14.67 -1.41 15.34
CA GLN A 95 -14.61 -1.40 16.80
C GLN A 95 -13.17 -1.34 17.34
N CYS A 96 -12.23 -2.02 16.68
CA CYS A 96 -10.82 -2.02 17.07
C CYS A 96 -10.15 -0.63 16.96
N ILE A 97 -10.55 0.20 15.98
CA ILE A 97 -9.90 1.48 15.70
C ILE A 97 -10.68 2.71 16.17
N ASP A 98 -12.00 2.58 16.38
CA ASP A 98 -12.84 3.71 16.79
C ASP A 98 -12.38 4.29 18.14
N THR A 99 -11.90 3.46 19.07
CA THR A 99 -11.34 3.91 20.36
C THR A 99 -10.05 4.71 20.23
N ILE A 100 -9.26 4.45 19.19
CA ILE A 100 -8.03 5.18 18.90
C ILE A 100 -8.39 6.55 18.32
N ILE A 101 -9.31 6.58 17.35
CA ILE A 101 -9.73 7.78 16.63
C ILE A 101 -10.48 8.75 17.55
N SER A 102 -11.30 8.26 18.48
CA SER A 102 -12.09 9.09 19.40
C SER A 102 -11.33 9.56 20.65
N SER A 103 -10.06 9.20 20.81
CA SER A 103 -9.27 9.55 22.00
C SER A 103 -8.98 11.05 22.08
N THR A 104 -9.48 11.72 23.12
CA THR A 104 -9.30 13.17 23.35
C THR A 104 -8.17 13.54 24.31
N ASN A 105 -7.62 12.57 25.06
CA ASN A 105 -6.71 12.83 26.18
C ASN A 105 -5.22 12.66 25.82
N ASN A 106 -4.85 12.73 24.54
CA ASN A 106 -3.50 12.43 24.05
C ASN A 106 -2.96 11.03 24.45
N THR A 107 -3.85 10.07 24.78
CA THR A 107 -3.48 8.69 25.13
C THR A 107 -2.72 8.02 23.98
N TYR A 108 -3.19 8.22 22.75
CA TYR A 108 -2.54 7.73 21.55
C TYR A 108 -1.79 8.86 20.85
N SER A 109 -0.65 8.52 20.26
CA SER A 109 0.12 9.48 19.47
C SER A 109 -0.67 9.90 18.23
N LYS A 110 -0.39 11.11 17.71
CA LYS A 110 -0.96 11.57 16.44
C LYS A 110 -0.67 10.63 15.27
N SER A 111 0.47 9.93 15.31
CA SER A 111 0.80 8.90 14.31
C SER A 111 -0.14 7.70 14.41
N ASN A 112 -0.49 7.25 15.63
CA ASN A 112 -1.44 6.16 15.81
C ASN A 112 -2.85 6.55 15.34
N ILE A 113 -3.29 7.77 15.66
CA ILE A 113 -4.57 8.31 15.21
C ILE A 113 -4.60 8.35 13.68
N TYR A 114 -3.56 8.91 13.04
CA TYR A 114 -3.45 8.95 11.59
C TYR A 114 -3.51 7.55 10.95
N SER A 115 -2.77 6.56 11.48
CA SER A 115 -2.81 5.18 10.95
C SER A 115 -4.19 4.53 11.11
N ALA A 116 -4.88 4.78 12.23
CA ALA A 116 -6.24 4.32 12.45
C ALA A 116 -7.24 5.00 11.48
N GLU A 117 -7.09 6.30 11.24
CA GLU A 117 -7.91 7.05 10.28
C GLU A 117 -7.73 6.50 8.85
N LEU A 118 -6.51 6.16 8.43
CA LEU A 118 -6.30 5.51 7.12
C LEU A 118 -7.09 4.21 6.98
N LEU A 119 -7.07 3.34 7.99
CA LEU A 119 -7.83 2.10 7.94
C LEU A 119 -9.35 2.35 7.95
N LYS A 120 -9.81 3.34 8.73
CA LYS A 120 -11.21 3.75 8.74
C LYS A 120 -11.66 4.27 7.38
N ILE A 121 -10.83 5.06 6.69
CA ILE A 121 -11.11 5.50 5.31
C ILE A 121 -11.26 4.29 4.39
N MET A 122 -10.40 3.27 4.50
CA MET A 122 -10.54 2.05 3.68
C MET A 122 -11.84 1.30 3.98
N LEU A 123 -12.27 1.22 5.23
CA LEU A 123 -13.57 0.61 5.59
C LEU A 123 -14.74 1.39 4.98
N LEU A 124 -14.71 2.72 5.04
CA LEU A 124 -15.73 3.58 4.42
C LEU A 124 -15.76 3.40 2.90
N MET A 125 -14.59 3.27 2.26
CA MET A 125 -14.51 2.95 0.83
C MET A 125 -15.11 1.58 0.50
N ASP A 126 -14.87 0.56 1.33
CA ASP A 126 -15.46 -0.77 1.13
C ASP A 126 -17.00 -0.77 1.31
N ASP A 127 -17.52 0.19 2.08
CA ASP A 127 -18.96 0.41 2.29
C ASP A 127 -19.57 1.36 1.23
N ASN A 128 -18.77 1.87 0.29
CA ASN A 128 -19.15 2.92 -0.65
C ASN A 128 -19.61 4.22 0.02
N ASP A 129 -19.24 4.46 1.27
CA ASP A 129 -19.51 5.70 1.99
C ASP A 129 -18.48 6.78 1.62
N TYR A 130 -18.56 7.21 0.37
CA TYR A 130 -17.61 8.15 -0.23
C TYR A 130 -17.66 9.53 0.43
N LEU A 131 -18.81 9.93 0.98
CA LEU A 131 -18.97 11.21 1.66
C LEU A 131 -18.14 11.24 2.94
N ASN A 132 -18.33 10.25 3.82
CA ASN A 132 -17.56 10.18 5.06
C ASN A 132 -16.09 9.85 4.80
N ALA A 133 -15.79 9.00 3.79
CA ALA A 133 -14.41 8.73 3.37
C ALA A 133 -13.69 10.02 2.93
N THR A 134 -14.37 10.89 2.17
CA THR A 134 -13.81 12.18 1.74
C THR A 134 -13.54 13.09 2.94
N SER A 135 -14.53 13.25 3.83
CA SER A 135 -14.38 14.09 5.03
C SER A 135 -13.21 13.62 5.90
N LEU A 136 -13.13 12.32 6.16
CA LEU A 136 -12.06 11.74 6.97
C LEU A 136 -10.70 11.81 6.27
N SER A 137 -10.65 11.71 4.94
CA SER A 137 -9.42 11.87 4.15
C SER A 137 -8.79 13.26 4.34
N TYR A 138 -9.59 14.32 4.29
CA TYR A 138 -9.08 15.68 4.53
C TYR A 138 -8.64 15.89 5.98
N LYS A 139 -9.34 15.30 6.94
CA LYS A 139 -8.90 15.30 8.34
C LYS A 139 -7.56 14.59 8.52
N ALA A 140 -7.41 13.39 7.94
CA ALA A 140 -6.17 12.62 7.99
C ALA A 140 -5.00 13.35 7.28
N LEU A 141 -5.26 14.09 6.21
CA LEU A 141 -4.26 14.96 5.57
C LEU A 141 -3.79 16.09 6.50
N SER A 142 -4.70 16.70 7.28
CA SER A 142 -4.33 17.69 8.29
C SER A 142 -3.39 17.09 9.35
N HIS A 143 -3.74 15.92 9.89
CA HIS A 143 -2.88 15.23 10.85
C HIS A 143 -1.55 14.80 10.23
N CYS A 144 -1.55 14.29 9.00
CA CYS A 144 -0.33 13.96 8.26
C CYS A 144 0.60 15.17 8.15
N ASN A 145 0.07 16.36 7.84
CA ASN A 145 0.86 17.58 7.76
C ASN A 145 1.48 17.95 9.12
N GLU A 146 0.73 17.82 10.22
CA GLU A 146 1.25 18.08 11.56
C GLU A 146 2.39 17.15 11.97
N ILE A 147 2.27 15.86 11.67
CA ILE A 147 3.30 14.86 11.99
C ILE A 147 4.38 14.73 10.91
N LYS A 148 4.27 15.50 9.81
CA LYS A 148 5.12 15.41 8.62
C LYS A 148 5.21 13.98 8.06
N CYS A 149 4.06 13.36 7.84
CA CYS A 149 3.98 11.99 7.35
C CYS A 149 4.42 11.87 5.87
N ASN A 150 4.95 10.71 5.49
CA ASN A 150 5.39 10.41 4.12
C ASN A 150 4.27 9.77 3.27
N SER A 151 3.16 9.34 3.88
CA SER A 151 2.09 8.57 3.25
C SER A 151 0.91 9.42 2.76
N SER A 152 1.09 10.73 2.57
CA SER A 152 0.01 11.59 2.04
C SER A 152 -0.45 11.16 0.64
N GLY A 153 0.44 10.59 -0.17
CA GLY A 153 0.11 10.10 -1.50
C GLY A 153 -0.91 8.96 -1.50
N THR A 154 -0.95 8.11 -0.47
CA THR A 154 -1.99 7.08 -0.28
C THR A 154 -3.38 7.72 -0.15
N ILE A 155 -3.50 8.82 0.60
CA ILE A 155 -4.79 9.51 0.76
C ILE A 155 -5.22 10.16 -0.56
N TYR A 156 -4.30 10.77 -1.29
CA TYR A 156 -4.62 11.32 -2.61
C TYR A 156 -5.00 10.23 -3.62
N ASN A 157 -4.41 9.04 -3.57
CA ASN A 157 -4.87 7.88 -4.36
C ASN A 157 -6.34 7.52 -4.02
N ILE A 158 -6.72 7.56 -2.74
CA ILE A 158 -8.12 7.33 -2.33
C ILE A 158 -9.03 8.43 -2.86
N LEU A 159 -8.65 9.70 -2.71
CA LEU A 159 -9.42 10.83 -3.24
C LEU A 159 -9.58 10.76 -4.75
N THR A 160 -8.57 10.29 -5.49
CA THR A 160 -8.69 10.03 -6.93
C THR A 160 -9.75 8.98 -7.23
N ARG A 161 -9.76 7.85 -6.50
CA ARG A 161 -10.80 6.80 -6.67
C ARG A 161 -12.21 7.36 -6.45
N ILE A 162 -12.38 8.21 -5.42
CA ILE A 162 -13.64 8.87 -5.14
C ILE A 162 -14.05 9.81 -6.28
N SER A 163 -13.12 10.62 -6.79
CA SER A 163 -13.37 11.49 -7.95
C SER A 163 -13.75 10.69 -9.21
N LEU A 164 -13.08 9.57 -9.48
CA LEU A 164 -13.40 8.67 -10.59
C LEU A 164 -14.82 8.08 -10.46
N PHE A 165 -15.19 7.62 -9.26
CA PHE A 165 -16.55 7.13 -8.99
C PHE A 165 -17.61 8.21 -9.27
N ASN A 166 -17.33 9.45 -8.83
CA ASN A 166 -18.20 10.60 -9.07
C ASN A 166 -18.16 11.12 -10.52
N LYS A 167 -17.38 10.48 -11.41
CA LYS A 167 -17.12 10.92 -12.79
C LYS A 167 -16.56 12.35 -12.88
N ASP A 168 -15.89 12.80 -11.83
CA ASP A 168 -15.18 14.07 -11.79
C ASP A 168 -13.75 13.87 -12.31
N GLY A 169 -13.62 13.91 -13.64
CA GLY A 169 -12.36 13.72 -14.34
C GLY A 169 -11.29 14.77 -13.99
N GLN A 170 -11.69 16.00 -13.67
CA GLN A 170 -10.75 17.08 -13.35
C GLN A 170 -10.14 16.89 -11.97
N SER A 171 -10.96 16.60 -10.96
CA SER A 171 -10.46 16.31 -9.61
C SER A 171 -9.67 15.00 -9.58
N ALA A 172 -10.08 13.99 -10.37
CA ALA A 172 -9.34 12.74 -10.47
C ALA A 172 -7.91 12.96 -10.99
N LEU A 173 -7.75 13.72 -12.09
CA LEU A 173 -6.43 14.06 -12.63
C LEU A 173 -5.58 14.87 -11.65
N SER A 174 -6.18 15.86 -10.99
CA SER A 174 -5.50 16.72 -10.01
C SER A 174 -4.98 15.90 -8.83
N ASN A 175 -5.85 15.10 -8.20
CA ASN A 175 -5.49 14.25 -7.08
C ASN A 175 -4.47 13.18 -7.48
N ALA A 176 -4.60 12.57 -8.66
CA ALA A 176 -3.65 11.56 -9.15
C ALA A 176 -2.24 12.14 -9.31
N ALA A 177 -2.12 13.37 -9.83
CA ALA A 177 -0.84 14.05 -9.99
C ALA A 177 -0.17 14.37 -8.63
N ILE A 178 -0.97 14.79 -7.64
CA ILE A 178 -0.47 15.04 -6.28
C ILE A 178 -0.01 13.72 -5.64
N ALA A 179 -0.81 12.67 -5.76
CA ALA A 179 -0.49 11.34 -5.25
C ALA A 179 0.83 10.83 -5.84
N LEU A 180 0.96 10.86 -7.17
CA LEU A 180 2.14 10.40 -7.89
C LEU A 180 3.40 11.12 -7.42
N LYS A 181 3.35 12.46 -7.36
CA LYS A 181 4.49 13.28 -6.90
C LYS A 181 4.90 12.92 -5.48
N SER A 182 3.93 12.73 -4.58
CA SER A 182 4.20 12.38 -3.19
C SER A 182 4.80 10.97 -3.07
N ASN A 183 4.19 9.98 -3.72
CA ASN A 183 4.63 8.59 -3.64
C ASN A 183 6.02 8.38 -4.26
N MET A 184 6.32 9.06 -5.38
CA MET A 184 7.66 9.06 -5.97
C MET A 184 8.70 9.69 -5.04
N LYS A 185 8.39 10.84 -4.43
CA LYS A 185 9.30 11.53 -3.50
C LYS A 185 9.64 10.66 -2.30
N ASN A 186 8.69 9.87 -1.81
CA ASN A 186 8.85 9.02 -0.64
C ASN A 186 9.26 7.58 -0.99
N GLU A 187 9.57 7.31 -2.27
CA GLU A 187 10.01 5.99 -2.75
C GLU A 187 9.01 4.86 -2.50
N GLU A 188 7.72 5.20 -2.37
CA GLU A 188 6.61 4.27 -2.16
C GLU A 188 6.24 3.60 -3.49
N LYS A 189 7.02 2.61 -3.92
CA LYS A 189 6.89 1.99 -5.26
C LYS A 189 5.48 1.47 -5.54
N ASN A 190 4.90 0.74 -4.58
CA ASN A 190 3.57 0.16 -4.70
C ASN A 190 2.49 1.25 -4.88
N GLU A 191 2.56 2.31 -4.08
CA GLU A 191 1.62 3.43 -4.19
C GLU A 191 1.89 4.32 -5.42
N THR A 192 3.13 4.37 -5.91
CA THR A 192 3.49 5.02 -7.18
C THR A 192 2.82 4.31 -8.35
N ALA A 193 2.87 2.97 -8.39
CA ALA A 193 2.16 2.19 -9.40
C ALA A 193 0.64 2.39 -9.33
N ASN A 194 0.07 2.42 -8.12
CA ASN A 194 -1.34 2.78 -7.92
C ASN A 194 -1.66 4.18 -8.47
N SER A 195 -0.81 5.18 -8.21
CA SER A 195 -1.02 6.55 -8.71
C SER A 195 -1.00 6.60 -10.23
N TYR A 196 -0.07 5.88 -10.88
CA TYR A 196 -0.05 5.77 -12.34
C TYR A 196 -1.32 5.11 -12.89
N ARG A 197 -1.77 3.99 -12.30
CA ARG A 197 -3.01 3.33 -12.74
C ARG A 197 -4.22 4.24 -12.62
N LEU A 198 -4.37 4.92 -11.47
CA LEU A 198 -5.46 5.85 -11.23
C LEU A 198 -5.40 7.08 -12.15
N GLN A 199 -4.20 7.54 -12.50
CA GLN A 199 -4.02 8.56 -13.52
C GLN A 199 -4.45 8.04 -14.91
N GLY A 200 -4.16 6.78 -15.21
CA GLY A 200 -4.65 6.09 -16.41
C GLY A 200 -6.18 6.07 -16.47
N ASP A 201 -6.83 5.67 -15.38
CA ASP A 201 -8.29 5.68 -15.26
C ASP A 201 -8.87 7.10 -15.44
N ALA A 202 -8.20 8.11 -14.87
CA ALA A 202 -8.61 9.51 -15.00
C ALA A 202 -8.46 10.02 -16.44
N TYR A 203 -7.40 9.63 -17.15
CA TYR A 203 -7.27 9.95 -18.57
C TYR A 203 -8.31 9.21 -19.43
N MET A 204 -8.61 7.93 -19.13
CA MET A 204 -9.69 7.19 -19.78
C MET A 204 -11.03 7.90 -19.64
N LEU A 205 -11.38 8.34 -18.42
CA LEU A 205 -12.61 9.08 -18.14
C LEU A 205 -12.71 10.39 -18.95
N ASN A 206 -11.58 11.03 -19.21
CA ASN A 206 -11.48 12.25 -20.01
C ASN A 206 -11.24 11.98 -21.51
N ASN A 207 -11.34 10.73 -21.97
CA ASN A 207 -11.10 10.29 -23.35
C ASN A 207 -9.67 10.55 -23.89
N ASP A 208 -8.69 10.79 -23.02
CA ASP A 208 -7.27 10.88 -23.41
C ASP A 208 -6.63 9.49 -23.40
N PHE A 209 -7.02 8.66 -24.35
CA PHE A 209 -6.60 7.26 -24.40
C PHE A 209 -5.08 7.08 -24.59
N ILE A 210 -4.40 8.07 -25.16
CA ILE A 210 -2.95 8.00 -25.37
C ILE A 210 -2.23 8.13 -24.02
N LYS A 211 -2.56 9.16 -23.23
CA LYS A 211 -1.97 9.32 -21.89
C LYS A 211 -2.42 8.22 -20.94
N ALA A 212 -3.64 7.72 -21.07
CA ALA A 212 -4.11 6.58 -20.29
C ALA A 212 -3.20 5.35 -20.47
N ILE A 213 -2.93 4.97 -21.72
CA ILE A 213 -2.05 3.85 -22.05
C ILE A 213 -0.64 4.06 -21.51
N GLU A 214 -0.09 5.28 -21.63
CA GLU A 214 1.22 5.61 -21.09
C GLU A 214 1.26 5.43 -19.56
N SER A 215 0.27 5.96 -18.85
CA SER A 215 0.15 5.82 -17.39
C SER A 215 0.04 4.34 -16.97
N TYR A 216 -0.81 3.53 -17.61
CA TYR A 216 -0.88 2.10 -17.29
C TYR A 216 0.42 1.35 -17.60
N LYS A 217 1.17 1.73 -18.64
CA LYS A 217 2.49 1.12 -18.92
C LYS A 217 3.52 1.42 -17.83
N GLN A 218 3.46 2.62 -17.22
CA GLN A 218 4.30 2.95 -16.07
C GLN A 218 3.93 2.11 -14.85
N ALA A 219 2.63 1.97 -14.55
CA ALA A 219 2.14 1.09 -13.49
C ALA A 219 2.60 -0.37 -13.71
N LEU A 220 2.36 -0.91 -14.91
CA LEU A 220 2.75 -2.27 -15.29
C LEU A 220 4.24 -2.53 -15.10
N THR A 221 5.07 -1.54 -15.41
CA THR A 221 6.53 -1.66 -15.26
C THR A 221 6.90 -1.83 -13.80
N ILE A 222 6.31 -1.03 -12.90
CA ILE A 222 6.59 -1.12 -11.46
C ILE A 222 6.01 -2.40 -10.87
N ASP A 223 4.75 -2.75 -11.18
CA ASP A 223 4.10 -3.92 -10.59
C ASP A 223 4.73 -5.25 -11.04
N LYS A 224 5.37 -5.28 -12.22
CA LYS A 224 6.25 -6.40 -12.61
C LYS A 224 7.52 -6.50 -11.77
N THR A 225 8.06 -5.41 -11.24
CA THR A 225 9.22 -5.46 -10.32
C THR A 225 8.83 -5.84 -8.90
N LEU A 226 7.55 -5.70 -8.56
CA LEU A 226 6.99 -6.03 -7.25
C LEU A 226 6.29 -7.39 -7.24
N ASP A 227 6.22 -8.06 -8.39
CA ASP A 227 5.53 -9.34 -8.60
C ASP A 227 4.06 -9.35 -8.14
N ILE A 228 3.34 -8.22 -8.29
CA ILE A 228 1.94 -8.11 -7.86
C ILE A 228 1.00 -8.52 -8.99
N THR A 229 0.69 -9.80 -9.08
CA THR A 229 -0.02 -10.40 -10.22
C THR A 229 -1.40 -9.79 -10.50
N GLU A 230 -2.21 -9.57 -9.47
CA GLU A 230 -3.52 -8.89 -9.57
C GLU A 230 -3.40 -7.51 -10.23
N LYS A 231 -2.35 -6.75 -9.90
CA LYS A 231 -2.13 -5.40 -10.43
C LYS A 231 -1.61 -5.42 -11.87
N ILE A 232 -0.74 -6.38 -12.17
CA ILE A 232 -0.27 -6.65 -13.54
C ILE A 232 -1.48 -6.93 -14.46
N PHE A 233 -2.43 -7.75 -14.01
CA PHE A 233 -3.68 -8.00 -14.74
C PHE A 233 -4.43 -6.68 -15.01
N ASN A 234 -4.67 -5.89 -13.97
CA ASN A 234 -5.40 -4.62 -14.07
C ASN A 234 -4.73 -3.63 -15.02
N ASP A 235 -3.41 -3.54 -15.01
CA ASP A 235 -2.68 -2.63 -15.92
C ASP A 235 -2.77 -3.10 -17.38
N LEU A 236 -2.69 -4.41 -17.63
CA LEU A 236 -2.85 -4.97 -18.97
C LEU A 236 -4.26 -4.73 -19.50
N MET A 237 -5.29 -4.93 -18.66
CA MET A 237 -6.67 -4.61 -19.00
C MET A 237 -6.84 -3.11 -19.30
N GLY A 238 -6.25 -2.23 -18.49
CA GLY A 238 -6.25 -0.78 -18.73
C GLY A 238 -5.63 -0.40 -20.08
N ILE A 239 -4.46 -0.97 -20.42
CA ILE A 239 -3.81 -0.74 -21.71
C ILE A 239 -4.68 -1.26 -22.87
N GLY A 240 -5.20 -2.48 -22.76
CA GLY A 240 -6.08 -3.07 -23.77
C GLY A 240 -7.33 -2.23 -24.01
N ASN A 241 -7.97 -1.78 -22.93
CA ASN A 241 -9.11 -0.87 -23.00
C ASN A 241 -8.77 0.46 -23.68
N GLY A 242 -7.60 1.04 -23.39
CA GLY A 242 -7.12 2.23 -24.06
C GLY A 242 -6.98 2.05 -25.58
N PHE A 243 -6.39 0.93 -26.03
CA PHE A 243 -6.30 0.63 -27.47
C PHE A 243 -7.66 0.34 -28.10
N TYR A 244 -8.54 -0.38 -27.39
CA TYR A 244 -9.88 -0.69 -27.87
C TYR A 244 -10.69 0.59 -28.12
N ASN A 245 -10.64 1.55 -27.20
CA ASN A 245 -11.32 2.84 -27.34
C ASN A 245 -10.71 3.73 -28.44
N GLN A 246 -9.48 3.46 -28.89
CA GLN A 246 -8.89 4.08 -30.08
C GLN A 246 -9.30 3.37 -31.40
N GLY A 247 -10.13 2.32 -31.35
CA GLY A 247 -10.45 1.48 -32.51
C GLY A 247 -9.31 0.56 -32.96
N LYS A 248 -8.22 0.47 -32.17
CA LYS A 248 -7.06 -0.37 -32.48
C LYS A 248 -7.25 -1.78 -31.92
N HIS A 249 -8.22 -2.50 -32.48
CA HIS A 249 -8.65 -3.79 -31.96
C HIS A 249 -7.55 -4.85 -31.97
N SER A 250 -6.66 -4.86 -32.98
CA SER A 250 -5.51 -5.78 -33.05
C SER A 250 -4.48 -5.52 -31.94
N ASP A 251 -4.24 -4.26 -31.59
CA ASP A 251 -3.33 -3.92 -30.48
C ASP A 251 -3.98 -4.28 -29.15
N ALA A 252 -5.27 -3.94 -28.98
CA ALA A 252 -6.03 -4.26 -27.76
C ALA A 252 -6.06 -5.76 -27.48
N LEU A 253 -6.28 -6.59 -28.51
CA LEU A 253 -6.32 -8.04 -28.42
C LEU A 253 -5.04 -8.60 -27.78
N GLN A 254 -3.86 -8.14 -28.21
CA GLN A 254 -2.57 -8.59 -27.66
C GLN A 254 -2.45 -8.32 -26.15
N PHE A 255 -2.99 -7.21 -25.65
CA PHE A 255 -2.96 -6.90 -24.22
C PHE A 255 -4.00 -7.69 -23.43
N PHE A 256 -5.19 -7.92 -23.98
CA PHE A 256 -6.19 -8.77 -23.33
C PHE A 256 -5.77 -10.24 -23.26
N GLU A 257 -5.10 -10.79 -24.29
CA GLU A 257 -4.53 -12.15 -24.25
C GLU A 257 -3.44 -12.30 -23.18
N ARG A 258 -2.63 -11.25 -23.00
CA ARG A 258 -1.63 -11.21 -21.91
C ARG A 258 -2.30 -11.14 -20.54
N ALA A 259 -3.34 -10.32 -20.38
CA ALA A 259 -4.12 -10.27 -19.14
C ALA A 259 -4.76 -11.64 -18.86
N HIS A 260 -5.30 -12.29 -19.89
CA HIS A 260 -5.89 -13.62 -19.79
C HIS A 260 -4.87 -14.67 -19.31
N THR A 261 -3.67 -14.66 -19.89
CA THR A 261 -2.56 -15.53 -19.47
C THR A 261 -2.20 -15.34 -18.01
N VAL A 262 -2.17 -14.09 -17.52
CA VAL A 262 -1.94 -13.79 -16.10
C VAL A 262 -3.05 -14.38 -15.24
N SER A 263 -4.32 -14.13 -15.60
CA SER A 263 -5.48 -14.60 -14.82
C SER A 263 -5.63 -16.12 -14.74
N ILE A 264 -5.30 -16.86 -15.82
CA ILE A 264 -5.27 -18.33 -15.81
C ILE A 264 -4.24 -18.82 -14.80
N ASN A 265 -3.03 -18.27 -14.82
CA ASN A 265 -1.96 -18.71 -13.93
C ASN A 265 -2.23 -18.36 -12.45
N SER A 266 -3.04 -17.32 -12.20
CA SER A 266 -3.49 -16.95 -10.85
C SER A 266 -4.79 -17.63 -10.42
N ASN A 267 -5.45 -18.39 -11.30
CA ASN A 267 -6.73 -19.06 -11.05
C ASN A 267 -7.85 -18.13 -10.53
N VAL A 268 -7.87 -16.87 -10.96
CA VAL A 268 -8.91 -15.90 -10.57
C VAL A 268 -10.03 -15.92 -11.61
N THR A 269 -11.09 -16.70 -11.35
CA THR A 269 -12.19 -16.92 -12.31
C THR A 269 -12.76 -15.65 -12.91
N LYS A 270 -12.96 -14.61 -12.08
CA LYS A 270 -13.53 -13.34 -12.54
C LYS A 270 -12.63 -12.63 -13.57
N GLU A 271 -11.32 -12.63 -13.33
CA GLU A 271 -10.34 -12.03 -14.25
C GLU A 271 -10.24 -12.80 -15.57
N ILE A 272 -10.36 -14.13 -15.51
CA ILE A 272 -10.41 -15.03 -16.69
C ILE A 272 -11.62 -14.68 -17.56
N GLU A 273 -12.81 -14.52 -16.94
CA GLU A 273 -14.04 -14.13 -17.63
C GLU A 273 -13.95 -12.73 -18.26
N ASP A 274 -13.46 -11.75 -17.50
CA ASP A 274 -13.38 -10.36 -17.94
C ASP A 274 -12.41 -10.20 -19.12
N SER A 275 -11.23 -10.83 -19.05
CA SER A 275 -10.27 -10.83 -20.15
C SER A 275 -10.80 -11.57 -21.39
N ASN A 276 -11.43 -12.74 -21.22
CA ASN A 276 -12.05 -13.48 -22.31
C ASN A 276 -13.14 -12.68 -23.02
N SER A 277 -14.00 -12.00 -22.27
CA SER A 277 -15.05 -11.17 -22.86
C SER A 277 -14.46 -10.09 -23.78
N MET A 278 -13.36 -9.46 -23.36
CA MET A 278 -12.71 -8.43 -24.16
C MET A 278 -11.96 -9.00 -25.39
N ILE A 279 -11.36 -10.19 -25.26
CA ILE A 279 -10.77 -10.92 -26.40
C ILE A 279 -11.82 -11.17 -27.49
N GLU A 280 -13.00 -11.69 -27.12
CA GLU A 280 -14.06 -11.98 -28.08
C GLU A 280 -14.62 -10.71 -28.73
N LYS A 281 -14.75 -9.61 -27.97
CA LYS A 281 -15.13 -8.30 -28.53
C LYS A 281 -14.11 -7.80 -29.56
N CYS A 282 -12.82 -7.94 -29.29
CA CYS A 282 -11.79 -7.58 -30.26
C CYS A 282 -11.90 -8.42 -31.53
N LYS A 283 -12.01 -9.76 -31.40
CA LYS A 283 -12.12 -10.67 -32.56
C LYS A 283 -13.35 -10.38 -33.43
N ALA A 284 -14.48 -10.01 -32.82
CA ALA A 284 -15.68 -9.63 -33.55
C ALA A 284 -15.54 -8.28 -34.31
N SER A 285 -14.53 -7.48 -33.97
CA SER A 285 -14.28 -6.15 -34.53
C SER A 285 -13.08 -6.11 -35.50
N LEU A 286 -12.51 -7.28 -35.84
CA LEU A 286 -11.41 -7.47 -36.80
C LEU A 286 -11.94 -7.95 -38.15
#